data_AF-A0A022RZC5-F1
#
_entry.id   AF-A0A022RZC5-F1
#
_cell.length_a   1.000
_cell.length_b   1.000
_cell.length_c   1.000
_cell.angle_alpha   90.00
_cell.angle_beta   90.00
_cell.angle_gamma   90.00
#
_symmetry.space_group_name_H-M   'P 1'
#
loop_
_entity.id
_entity.type
_entity.pdbx_description
1 polymer ?
#
loop_
_entity_poly.entity_id
_entity_poly.type
_entity_poly.pdbx_seq_one_letter_code
_entity_poly.pdbx_strand_id
1 'polypeptide(L)'
;MEAGYNPRTVEEVFKDFKGRRTGLIKALTTDVEEFYQQCDPEKENLCLYGFPSEQWEVNFPAEEVPPELPEPALGINFARDGMQEKDWLSLVAVHSDTWLLSVAFYFGARFRFDKSDRKRLFNMINELPTVFEVVTGAAKKQQKEKSSVSNHSSSKPKSNSKSRTPETQGKISKPQLKDDEEELDEEEAEKKEEEEEEEEEDDEEEDEHGDTLCGACGDNYASDEFWICCDLCEKWFHGKCVKITPAKAEHIKQYKCPSCSNNKRPRP
;
A
#
# COMPACT_ATOMS: atom_id res chain seq x y z
N MET A 1 -18.32 20.03 8.89
CA MET A 1 -17.81 20.60 7.62
C MET A 1 -17.14 21.95 7.90
N GLU A 2 -15.82 22.07 7.68
CA GLU A 2 -15.15 23.39 7.61
C GLU A 2 -15.07 23.84 6.15
N ALA A 3 -15.81 24.88 5.79
CA ALA A 3 -15.74 25.48 4.47
C ALA A 3 -14.43 26.29 4.32
N GLY A 4 -13.46 25.76 3.57
CA GLY A 4 -12.26 26.51 3.15
C GLY A 4 -10.95 25.75 3.11
N TYR A 5 -10.87 24.53 3.65
CA TYR A 5 -9.63 23.74 3.57
C TYR A 5 -9.49 23.05 2.21
N ASN A 6 -8.47 23.42 1.45
CA ASN A 6 -8.23 22.94 0.09
C ASN A 6 -6.70 22.87 -0.14
N PRO A 7 -6.03 21.77 0.27
CA PRO A 7 -4.59 21.61 0.09
C PRO A 7 -4.23 21.65 -1.41
N ARG A 8 -2.98 21.98 -1.77
CA ARG A 8 -2.56 22.10 -3.18
C ARG A 8 -1.17 21.58 -3.46
N THR A 9 -0.27 21.50 -2.47
CA THR A 9 1.06 20.88 -2.62
C THR A 9 1.13 19.50 -1.98
N VAL A 10 2.16 18.72 -2.32
CA VAL A 10 2.44 17.41 -1.72
C VAL A 10 2.52 17.50 -0.18
N GLU A 11 3.17 18.54 0.35
CA GLU A 11 3.29 18.77 1.79
C GLU A 11 1.94 19.11 2.45
N GLU A 12 1.06 19.83 1.76
CA GLU A 12 -0.27 20.18 2.25
C GLU A 12 -1.21 18.96 2.25
N VAL A 13 -1.16 18.12 1.21
CA VAL A 13 -1.89 16.84 1.15
C VAL A 13 -1.36 15.86 2.20
N PHE A 14 -0.03 15.80 2.40
CA PHE A 14 0.54 15.00 3.48
C PHE A 14 0.20 15.54 4.88
N LYS A 15 0.03 16.86 5.03
CA LYS A 15 -0.46 17.47 6.27
C LYS A 15 -1.93 17.11 6.53
N ASP A 16 -2.79 17.16 5.52
CA ASP A 16 -4.17 16.67 5.57
C ASP A 16 -4.21 15.20 6.03
N PHE A 17 -3.48 14.32 5.33
CA PHE A 17 -3.34 12.90 5.66
C PHE A 17 -2.93 12.69 7.12
N LYS A 18 -1.87 13.37 7.60
CA LYS A 18 -1.41 13.28 8.99
C LYS A 18 -2.46 13.74 9.99
N GLY A 19 -3.20 14.81 9.69
CA GLY A 19 -4.29 15.28 10.53
C GLY A 19 -5.36 14.21 10.70
N ARG A 20 -5.89 13.70 9.58
CA ARG A 20 -6.91 12.64 9.57
C ARG A 20 -6.43 11.38 10.27
N ARG A 21 -5.22 10.89 9.94
CA ARG A 21 -4.58 9.74 10.56
C ARG A 21 -4.45 9.89 12.07
N THR A 22 -4.16 11.10 12.56
CA THR A 22 -4.05 11.39 13.99
C THR A 22 -5.43 11.34 14.69
N GLY A 23 -6.49 11.84 14.04
CA GLY A 23 -7.87 11.66 14.52
C GLY A 23 -8.27 10.19 14.63
N LEU A 24 -8.01 9.39 13.59
CA LEU A 24 -8.32 7.96 13.55
C LEU A 24 -7.54 7.15 14.60
N ILE A 25 -6.26 7.49 14.82
CA ILE A 25 -5.46 6.88 15.90
C ILE A 25 -6.04 7.23 17.28
N LYS A 26 -6.49 8.47 17.51
CA LYS A 26 -7.15 8.83 18.78
C LYS A 26 -8.40 7.98 19.00
N ALA A 27 -9.29 7.89 18.00
CA ALA A 27 -10.51 7.06 18.06
C ALA A 27 -10.22 5.59 18.41
N LEU A 28 -9.19 4.99 17.79
CA LEU A 28 -8.86 3.57 17.93
C LEU A 28 -7.87 3.27 19.08
N THR A 29 -7.45 4.27 19.87
CA THR A 29 -6.51 4.05 21.00
C THR A 29 -6.83 4.85 22.27
N THR A 30 -6.97 6.17 22.16
CA THR A 30 -7.12 7.08 23.32
C THR A 30 -8.58 7.18 23.74
N ASP A 31 -9.46 7.26 22.75
CA ASP A 31 -10.90 7.49 22.91
C ASP A 31 -11.69 6.21 22.60
N VAL A 32 -11.04 5.04 22.70
CA VAL A 32 -11.56 3.75 22.22
C VAL A 32 -12.87 3.33 22.89
N GLU A 33 -13.04 3.65 24.19
CA GLU A 33 -14.28 3.39 24.92
C GLU A 33 -15.44 4.26 24.39
N GLU A 34 -15.17 5.50 23.96
CA GLU A 34 -16.16 6.40 23.37
C GLU A 34 -16.53 5.94 21.95
N PHE A 35 -15.51 5.66 21.13
CA PHE A 35 -15.69 5.13 19.78
C PHE A 35 -16.50 3.83 19.76
N TYR A 36 -16.21 2.89 20.66
CA TYR A 36 -16.95 1.63 20.81
C TYR A 36 -18.43 1.85 21.16
N GLN A 37 -18.72 2.79 22.05
CA GLN A 37 -20.08 3.16 22.46
C GLN A 37 -20.87 3.85 21.34
N GLN A 38 -20.23 4.67 20.51
CA GLN A 38 -20.89 5.32 19.37
C GLN A 38 -21.28 4.31 18.27
N CYS A 39 -20.46 3.27 18.06
CA CYS A 39 -20.62 2.19 17.07
C CYS A 39 -21.70 1.15 17.44
N ASP A 40 -22.92 1.61 17.69
CA ASP A 40 -24.09 0.78 18.04
C ASP A 40 -24.54 -0.11 16.86
N PRO A 41 -24.53 -1.46 16.98
CA PRO A 41 -24.93 -2.39 15.91
C PRO A 41 -26.42 -2.31 15.53
N GLU A 42 -27.28 -1.74 16.38
CA GLU A 42 -28.72 -1.56 16.11
C GLU A 42 -29.02 -0.30 15.26
N LYS A 43 -28.02 0.55 15.02
CA LYS A 43 -28.11 1.67 14.06
C LYS A 43 -27.82 1.18 12.63
N GLU A 44 -28.19 2.00 11.65
CA GLU A 44 -27.82 1.78 10.24
C GLU A 44 -26.30 1.86 10.00
N ASN A 45 -25.87 1.81 8.74
CA ASN A 45 -24.46 1.77 8.34
C ASN A 45 -23.69 2.98 8.91
N LEU A 46 -22.83 2.75 9.91
CA LEU A 46 -21.92 3.77 10.42
C LEU A 46 -20.54 3.69 9.77
N CYS A 47 -19.90 4.85 9.66
CA CYS A 47 -18.53 5.05 9.20
C CYS A 47 -17.71 5.76 10.28
N LEU A 48 -16.39 5.57 10.27
CA LEU A 48 -15.44 6.34 11.06
C LEU A 48 -14.73 7.34 10.14
N TYR A 49 -14.89 8.63 10.43
CA TYR A 49 -14.25 9.73 9.71
C TYR A 49 -13.09 10.32 10.50
N GLY A 50 -12.00 10.66 9.81
CA GLY A 50 -10.89 11.46 10.33
C GLY A 50 -10.81 12.82 9.65
N PHE A 51 -10.56 13.87 10.43
CA PHE A 51 -10.49 15.25 9.93
C PHE A 51 -9.07 15.84 9.98
N PRO A 52 -8.72 16.80 9.10
CA PRO A 52 -7.41 17.46 9.10
C PRO A 52 -7.10 18.22 10.41
N SER A 53 -8.14 18.55 11.19
CA SER A 53 -8.09 19.12 12.54
C SER A 53 -7.73 18.11 13.64
N GLU A 54 -7.28 16.90 13.27
CA GLU A 54 -6.97 15.78 14.15
C GLU A 54 -8.14 15.32 15.04
N GLN A 55 -9.37 15.60 14.62
CA GLN A 55 -10.60 15.10 15.22
C GLN A 55 -11.08 13.85 14.46
N TRP A 56 -11.96 13.10 15.10
CA TRP A 56 -12.68 11.98 14.50
C TRP A 56 -14.19 12.11 14.76
N GLU A 57 -15.00 11.39 13.98
CA GLU A 57 -16.45 11.34 14.14
C GLU A 57 -16.97 9.98 13.66
N VAL A 58 -17.95 9.41 14.38
CA VAL A 58 -18.74 8.28 13.88
C VAL A 58 -20.08 8.83 13.37
N ASN A 59 -20.32 8.70 12.07
CA ASN A 59 -21.52 9.22 11.42
C ASN A 59 -21.99 8.28 10.30
N PHE A 60 -23.16 8.56 9.75
CA PHE A 60 -23.67 7.92 8.54
C PHE A 60 -22.85 8.34 7.30
N PRO A 61 -22.85 7.55 6.21
CA PRO A 61 -22.29 7.97 4.92
C PRO A 61 -22.87 9.29 4.41
N ALA A 62 -22.13 10.01 3.58
CA ALA A 62 -22.62 11.27 3.03
C ALA A 62 -23.89 11.07 2.17
N GLU A 63 -24.87 11.94 2.34
CA GLU A 63 -26.11 11.97 1.54
C GLU A 63 -25.89 12.57 0.14
N GLU A 64 -24.76 13.26 -0.08
CA GLU A 64 -24.45 13.94 -1.35
C GLU A 64 -24.05 12.94 -2.45
N VAL A 65 -24.60 13.10 -3.66
CA VAL A 65 -24.37 12.20 -4.79
C VAL A 65 -23.91 13.01 -6.02
N PRO A 66 -22.64 12.83 -6.49
CA PRO A 66 -21.56 12.08 -5.86
C PRO A 66 -20.99 12.81 -4.62
N PRO A 67 -20.43 12.10 -3.63
CA PRO A 67 -19.75 12.72 -2.49
C PRO A 67 -18.47 13.44 -2.93
N GLU A 68 -18.07 14.49 -2.20
CA GLU A 68 -16.86 15.25 -2.53
C GLU A 68 -15.56 14.46 -2.31
N LEU A 69 -15.51 13.56 -1.32
CA LEU A 69 -14.35 12.73 -0.99
C LEU A 69 -14.70 11.23 -1.12
N PRO A 70 -13.71 10.34 -1.27
CA PRO A 70 -13.91 8.91 -1.10
C PRO A 70 -14.56 8.59 0.26
N GLU A 71 -15.51 7.66 0.28
CA GLU A 71 -16.17 7.22 1.52
C GLU A 71 -15.34 6.20 2.30
N PRO A 72 -15.39 6.21 3.65
CA PRO A 72 -14.84 5.14 4.48
C PRO A 72 -15.62 3.82 4.32
N ALA A 73 -15.14 2.76 4.99
CA ALA A 73 -15.88 1.52 5.09
C ALA A 73 -17.24 1.72 5.79
N LEU A 74 -18.29 1.17 5.18
CA LEU A 74 -19.68 1.24 5.65
C LEU A 74 -19.99 0.10 6.64
N GLY A 75 -20.77 0.39 7.68
CA GLY A 75 -21.33 -0.64 8.57
C GLY A 75 -20.30 -1.21 9.56
N ILE A 76 -19.30 -0.43 9.97
CA ILE A 76 -18.26 -0.88 10.91
C ILE A 76 -18.84 -1.35 12.25
N ASN A 77 -20.02 -0.84 12.62
CA ASN A 77 -20.78 -1.19 13.81
C ASN A 77 -21.29 -2.65 13.79
N PHE A 78 -21.65 -3.22 12.65
CA PHE A 78 -22.27 -4.56 12.59
C PHE A 78 -21.36 -5.70 13.06
N ALA A 79 -20.05 -5.58 12.82
CA ALA A 79 -19.07 -6.60 13.21
C ALA A 79 -18.65 -6.50 14.68
N ARG A 80 -18.97 -5.38 15.38
CA ARG A 80 -18.42 -5.03 16.70
C ARG A 80 -18.62 -6.13 17.75
N ASP A 81 -19.84 -6.64 17.86
CA ASP A 81 -20.22 -7.64 18.87
C ASP A 81 -20.05 -9.10 18.36
N GLY A 82 -19.68 -9.27 17.09
CA GLY A 82 -19.48 -10.58 16.44
C GLY A 82 -18.06 -11.15 16.56
N MET A 83 -17.10 -10.38 17.09
CA MET A 83 -15.69 -10.78 17.20
C MET A 83 -15.03 -10.20 18.46
N GLN A 84 -13.76 -10.53 18.72
CA GLN A 84 -13.03 -9.89 19.83
C GLN A 84 -12.79 -8.42 19.51
N GLU A 85 -12.96 -7.53 20.48
CA GLU A 85 -12.78 -6.08 20.36
C GLU A 85 -11.46 -5.70 19.67
N LYS A 86 -10.33 -6.32 20.08
CA LYS A 86 -9.01 -6.09 19.46
C LYS A 86 -8.96 -6.43 17.96
N ASP A 87 -9.71 -7.46 17.54
CA ASP A 87 -9.74 -7.94 16.16
C ASP A 87 -10.66 -7.03 15.32
N TRP A 88 -11.76 -6.55 15.92
CA TRP A 88 -12.63 -5.51 15.36
C TRP A 88 -11.89 -4.17 15.17
N LEU A 89 -11.20 -3.68 16.20
CA LEU A 89 -10.37 -2.47 16.12
C LEU A 89 -9.28 -2.60 15.05
N SER A 90 -8.69 -3.79 14.92
CA SER A 90 -7.72 -4.09 13.86
C SER A 90 -8.35 -4.04 12.46
N LEU A 91 -9.55 -4.58 12.29
CA LEU A 91 -10.31 -4.51 11.03
C LEU A 91 -10.65 -3.05 10.66
N VAL A 92 -11.16 -2.26 11.61
CA VAL A 92 -11.45 -0.83 11.41
C VAL A 92 -10.17 -0.05 11.08
N ALA A 93 -9.04 -0.39 11.70
CA ALA A 93 -7.75 0.23 11.41
C ALA A 93 -7.29 -0.02 9.96
N VAL A 94 -7.36 -1.26 9.46
CA VAL A 94 -7.02 -1.57 8.05
C VAL A 94 -7.90 -0.80 7.07
N HIS A 95 -9.21 -0.76 7.30
CA HIS A 95 -10.12 0.03 6.46
C HIS A 95 -9.81 1.54 6.55
N SER A 96 -9.46 2.04 7.73
CA SER A 96 -9.03 3.43 7.95
C SER A 96 -7.75 3.77 7.15
N ASP A 97 -6.76 2.88 7.14
CA ASP A 97 -5.52 3.04 6.35
C ASP A 97 -5.82 3.11 4.84
N THR A 98 -6.70 2.23 4.32
CA THR A 98 -7.10 2.28 2.90
C THR A 98 -7.85 3.56 2.54
N TRP A 99 -8.71 4.06 3.43
CA TRP A 99 -9.45 5.31 3.23
C TRP A 99 -8.53 6.52 3.22
N LEU A 100 -7.59 6.61 4.16
CA LEU A 100 -6.59 7.67 4.21
C LEU A 100 -5.78 7.77 2.91
N LEU A 101 -5.33 6.62 2.37
CA LEU A 101 -4.60 6.56 1.12
C LEU A 101 -5.49 7.02 -0.05
N SER A 102 -6.75 6.56 -0.10
CA SER A 102 -7.72 6.97 -1.11
C SER A 102 -7.96 8.48 -1.11
N VAL A 103 -8.17 9.10 0.05
CA VAL A 103 -8.35 10.57 0.19
C VAL A 103 -7.10 11.33 -0.24
N ALA A 104 -5.90 10.89 0.16
CA ALA A 104 -4.65 11.54 -0.22
C ALA A 104 -4.40 11.51 -1.74
N PHE A 105 -4.66 10.39 -2.40
CA PHE A 105 -4.48 10.25 -3.85
C PHE A 105 -5.64 10.84 -4.67
N TYR A 106 -6.86 10.89 -4.13
CA TYR A 106 -7.95 11.71 -4.68
C TYR A 106 -7.53 13.20 -4.75
N PHE A 107 -6.96 13.73 -3.67
CA PHE A 107 -6.43 15.09 -3.66
C PHE A 107 -5.27 15.25 -4.66
N GLY A 108 -4.31 14.30 -4.71
CA GLY A 108 -3.25 14.31 -5.71
C GLY A 108 -3.77 14.40 -7.15
N ALA A 109 -4.79 13.61 -7.49
CA ALA A 109 -5.45 13.69 -8.81
C ALA A 109 -6.16 15.04 -9.03
N ARG A 110 -6.92 15.52 -8.04
CA ARG A 110 -7.64 16.81 -8.09
C ARG A 110 -6.71 18.02 -8.26
N PHE A 111 -5.49 17.94 -7.73
CA PHE A 111 -4.45 18.98 -7.84
C PHE A 111 -3.40 18.72 -8.93
N ARG A 112 -3.59 17.66 -9.73
CA ARG A 112 -2.77 17.31 -10.91
C ARG A 112 -1.31 16.93 -10.60
N PHE A 113 -1.10 16.19 -9.51
CA PHE A 113 0.20 15.63 -9.15
C PHE A 113 0.74 14.70 -10.25
N ASP A 114 1.98 14.91 -10.68
CA ASP A 114 2.64 14.08 -11.68
C ASP A 114 3.21 12.75 -11.10
N LYS A 115 4.00 11.98 -11.88
CA LYS A 115 4.61 10.73 -11.40
C LYS A 115 5.53 10.97 -10.20
N SER A 116 6.27 12.08 -10.19
CA SER A 116 7.23 12.44 -9.13
C SER A 116 6.51 12.92 -7.86
N ASP A 117 5.48 13.76 -7.98
CA ASP A 117 4.65 14.20 -6.86
C ASP A 117 3.98 13.01 -6.15
N ARG A 118 3.44 12.05 -6.93
CA ARG A 118 2.80 10.84 -6.39
C ARG A 118 3.81 9.92 -5.69
N LYS A 119 4.99 9.66 -6.29
CA LYS A 119 6.07 8.89 -5.65
C LYS A 119 6.51 9.56 -4.33
N ARG A 120 6.66 10.89 -4.35
CA ARG A 120 7.03 11.68 -3.16
C ARG A 120 5.97 11.62 -2.05
N LEU A 121 4.68 11.79 -2.39
CA LEU A 121 3.58 11.66 -1.43
C LEU A 121 3.54 10.27 -0.79
N PHE A 122 3.67 9.21 -1.60
CA PHE A 122 3.68 7.82 -1.14
C PHE A 122 4.82 7.55 -0.15
N ASN A 123 6.04 7.99 -0.47
CA ASN A 123 7.20 7.84 0.40
C ASN A 123 6.97 8.53 1.76
N MET A 124 6.48 9.77 1.76
CA MET A 124 6.16 10.51 3.00
C MET A 124 5.07 9.82 3.83
N ILE A 125 4.09 9.18 3.19
CA ILE A 125 3.06 8.37 3.87
C ILE A 125 3.70 7.14 4.54
N ASN A 126 4.54 6.41 3.82
CA ASN A 126 5.16 5.16 4.29
C ASN A 126 6.30 5.35 5.31
N GLU A 127 6.81 6.57 5.49
CA GLU A 127 7.68 6.92 6.63
C GLU A 127 6.95 6.80 8.00
N LEU A 128 5.61 6.76 7.99
CA LEU A 128 4.78 6.62 9.19
C LEU A 128 4.27 5.17 9.31
N PRO A 129 4.21 4.60 10.52
CA PRO A 129 3.50 3.33 10.71
C PRO A 129 2.02 3.49 10.37
N THR A 130 1.42 2.46 9.82
CA THR A 130 -0.03 2.39 9.56
C THR A 130 -0.84 2.54 10.86
N VAL A 131 -2.12 2.93 10.76
CA VAL A 131 -3.04 2.93 11.89
C VAL A 131 -3.14 1.52 12.48
N PHE A 132 -3.18 0.49 11.62
CA PHE A 132 -3.13 -0.91 12.02
C PHE A 132 -1.88 -1.27 12.85
N GLU A 133 -0.67 -0.89 12.41
CA GLU A 133 0.57 -1.18 13.17
C GLU A 133 0.65 -0.43 14.51
N VAL A 134 -0.01 0.73 14.62
CA VAL A 134 -0.12 1.47 15.88
C VAL A 134 -1.11 0.76 16.83
N VAL A 135 -2.30 0.41 16.35
CA VAL A 135 -3.37 -0.26 17.13
C VAL A 135 -2.93 -1.66 17.59
N THR A 136 -2.30 -2.45 16.72
CA THR A 136 -1.76 -3.77 17.06
C THR A 136 -0.45 -3.73 17.84
N GLY A 137 0.19 -2.55 17.94
CA GLY A 137 1.50 -2.37 18.56
C GLY A 137 2.69 -2.95 17.76
N ALA A 138 2.48 -3.38 16.51
CA ALA A 138 3.54 -3.88 15.63
C ALA A 138 4.65 -2.83 15.39
N ALA A 139 4.30 -1.54 15.29
CA ALA A 139 5.25 -0.45 15.12
C ALA A 139 6.34 -0.41 16.21
N LYS A 140 6.00 -0.78 17.45
CA LYS A 140 6.95 -0.84 18.58
C LYS A 140 7.92 -2.01 18.49
N LYS A 141 7.58 -3.08 17.76
CA LYS A 141 8.48 -4.23 17.51
C LYS A 141 9.55 -3.87 16.50
N GLN A 142 9.15 -3.34 15.34
CA GLN A 142 10.06 -2.94 14.27
C GLN A 142 11.10 -1.88 14.74
N GLN A 143 10.69 -0.90 15.54
CA GLN A 143 11.64 0.08 16.11
C GLN A 143 12.66 -0.56 17.06
N LYS A 144 12.24 -1.56 17.85
CA LYS A 144 13.12 -2.30 18.76
C LYS A 144 14.10 -3.20 18.01
N GLU A 145 13.68 -3.77 16.89
CA GLU A 145 14.54 -4.58 16.02
C GLU A 145 15.56 -3.70 15.29
N LYS A 146 15.13 -2.62 14.61
CA LYS A 146 16.04 -1.66 13.95
C LYS A 146 17.08 -1.03 14.90
N SER A 147 16.73 -0.79 16.17
CA SER A 147 17.66 -0.28 17.18
C SER A 147 18.56 -1.34 17.85
N SER A 148 18.35 -2.63 17.56
CA SER A 148 19.15 -3.74 18.12
C SER A 148 20.32 -4.16 17.23
N VAL A 149 20.32 -3.78 15.95
CA VAL A 149 21.35 -4.20 14.97
C VAL A 149 22.65 -3.36 15.05
N SER A 150 22.58 -2.15 15.62
CA SER A 150 23.64 -1.14 15.51
C SER A 150 24.61 -1.02 16.71
N ASN A 151 24.84 -2.09 17.49
CA ASN A 151 25.80 -2.06 18.62
C ASN A 151 26.53 -3.40 18.87
N HIS A 152 27.54 -3.71 18.05
CA HIS A 152 28.55 -4.75 18.38
C HIS A 152 29.99 -4.35 17.99
N SER A 153 30.66 -3.56 18.85
CA SER A 153 32.13 -3.44 18.84
C SER A 153 32.68 -3.18 20.25
N SER A 154 32.66 -4.22 21.09
CA SER A 154 33.15 -4.14 22.48
C SER A 154 34.62 -4.51 22.61
N SER A 155 35.52 -3.53 22.67
CA SER A 155 36.92 -3.75 23.09
C SER A 155 37.46 -2.58 23.94
N LYS A 156 37.53 -2.78 25.26
CA LYS A 156 38.27 -1.92 26.19
C LYS A 156 39.77 -2.10 25.98
N PRO A 157 40.60 -1.09 26.32
CA PRO A 157 41.51 -1.31 27.44
C PRO A 157 41.70 -0.09 28.37
N LYS A 158 42.31 -0.32 29.54
CA LYS A 158 42.79 0.74 30.45
C LYS A 158 44.15 0.39 31.06
N SER A 159 44.95 1.44 31.29
CA SER A 159 46.13 1.57 32.20
C SER A 159 47.44 0.79 31.94
N ASN A 160 48.40 1.50 31.31
CA ASN A 160 49.62 2.07 31.92
C ASN A 160 50.79 1.16 32.44
N SER A 161 51.98 1.28 31.82
CA SER A 161 53.27 1.77 32.42
C SER A 161 54.59 1.07 31.99
N LYS A 162 55.57 1.89 31.54
CA LYS A 162 57.07 1.79 31.58
C LYS A 162 57.73 0.38 31.39
N SER A 163 58.68 0.17 30.45
CA SER A 163 60.03 0.79 30.49
C SER A 163 61.03 0.27 29.43
N ARG A 164 62.02 1.12 29.09
CA ARG A 164 63.43 0.89 28.64
C ARG A 164 63.78 0.33 27.23
N THR A 165 64.71 1.09 26.61
CA THR A 165 65.56 0.93 25.40
C THR A 165 66.87 0.16 25.70
N PRO A 166 67.93 0.06 24.84
CA PRO A 166 68.18 0.58 23.45
C PRO A 166 68.78 -0.50 22.49
N GLU A 167 69.41 -0.29 21.31
CA GLU A 167 69.55 0.81 20.31
C GLU A 167 69.88 0.17 18.92
N THR A 168 69.82 0.92 17.80
CA THR A 168 70.96 1.14 16.85
C THR A 168 70.59 1.94 15.58
N GLN A 169 71.08 3.18 15.48
CA GLN A 169 71.55 3.99 14.33
C GLN A 169 71.03 3.72 12.87
N GLY A 170 70.50 4.77 12.21
CA GLY A 170 70.31 4.82 10.73
C GLY A 170 69.70 6.14 10.17
N LYS A 171 70.48 6.93 9.43
CA LYS A 171 70.24 8.34 9.03
C LYS A 171 69.17 8.67 7.94
N ILE A 172 68.43 9.77 8.17
CA ILE A 172 68.07 10.89 7.23
C ILE A 172 67.08 10.68 6.05
N SER A 173 65.85 11.27 6.15
CA SER A 173 65.25 12.26 5.19
C SER A 173 63.77 12.62 5.50
N LYS A 174 63.22 13.64 4.81
CA LYS A 174 61.90 14.31 5.06
C LYS A 174 60.75 13.77 4.13
N PRO A 175 59.47 14.19 4.28
CA PRO A 175 58.30 13.32 4.11
C PRO A 175 57.51 13.47 2.81
N GLN A 176 56.59 12.54 2.53
CA GLN A 176 55.41 12.81 1.69
C GLN A 176 54.21 11.92 2.02
N LEU A 177 53.02 12.40 1.65
CA LEU A 177 51.67 11.83 1.86
C LEU A 177 51.25 10.94 0.68
N LYS A 178 50.37 9.96 0.94
CA LYS A 178 49.33 9.42 0.02
C LYS A 178 48.66 8.21 0.68
N ASP A 179 47.35 8.27 0.90
CA ASP A 179 46.42 7.14 1.13
C ASP A 179 45.01 7.72 0.87
N ASP A 180 44.59 7.76 -0.40
CA ASP A 180 43.27 8.27 -0.89
C ASP A 180 42.92 7.56 -2.23
N GLU A 181 43.25 6.26 -2.37
CA GLU A 181 43.10 5.50 -3.63
C GLU A 181 42.34 4.15 -3.47
N GLU A 182 41.86 3.78 -2.26
CA GLU A 182 41.10 2.52 -2.02
C GLU A 182 39.57 2.72 -1.87
N GLU A 183 39.07 3.95 -1.66
CA GLU A 183 37.63 4.22 -1.40
C GLU A 183 36.80 4.44 -2.69
N LEU A 184 37.41 4.30 -3.88
CA LEU A 184 36.78 4.55 -5.19
C LEU A 184 36.29 3.29 -5.92
N ASP A 185 36.67 2.09 -5.46
CA ASP A 185 36.36 0.81 -6.14
C ASP A 185 35.03 0.20 -5.66
N GLU A 186 34.57 0.55 -4.44
CA GLU A 186 33.30 0.05 -3.88
C GLU A 186 32.07 0.82 -4.42
N GLU A 187 32.14 2.14 -4.59
CA GLU A 187 31.04 2.95 -5.16
C GLU A 187 30.75 2.70 -6.66
N GLU A 188 31.68 2.09 -7.40
CA GLU A 188 31.48 1.68 -8.80
C GLU A 188 31.02 0.22 -8.97
N ALA A 189 31.04 -0.56 -7.89
CA ALA A 189 30.49 -1.91 -7.84
C ALA A 189 28.98 -1.87 -7.52
N GLU A 190 28.58 -1.15 -6.47
CA GLU A 190 27.17 -1.03 -6.06
C GLU A 190 26.29 -0.42 -7.18
N LYS A 191 26.82 0.55 -7.96
CA LYS A 191 26.08 1.11 -9.11
C LYS A 191 25.88 0.14 -10.28
N LYS A 192 26.74 -0.87 -10.45
CA LYS A 192 26.56 -1.87 -11.51
C LYS A 192 25.55 -2.95 -11.11
N GLU A 193 25.46 -3.26 -9.82
CA GLU A 193 24.41 -4.14 -9.32
C GLU A 193 23.03 -3.42 -9.37
N GLU A 194 22.95 -2.11 -9.06
CA GLU A 194 21.72 -1.32 -9.27
C GLU A 194 21.31 -1.17 -10.75
N GLU A 195 22.26 -0.97 -11.69
CA GLU A 195 21.96 -0.88 -13.13
C GLU A 195 21.59 -2.24 -13.76
N GLU A 196 22.11 -3.37 -13.25
CA GLU A 196 21.69 -4.72 -13.72
C GLU A 196 20.34 -5.18 -13.11
N GLU A 197 19.94 -4.70 -11.93
CA GLU A 197 18.59 -4.94 -11.38
C GLU A 197 17.51 -4.06 -12.05
N GLU A 198 17.80 -2.81 -12.46
CA GLU A 198 16.83 -1.97 -13.20
C GLU A 198 16.54 -2.47 -14.64
N GLU A 199 17.41 -3.27 -15.27
CA GLU A 199 17.14 -3.86 -16.61
C GLU A 199 16.30 -5.15 -16.59
N GLU A 200 16.11 -5.83 -15.44
CA GLU A 200 15.22 -7.01 -15.35
C GLU A 200 13.83 -6.72 -14.76
N GLU A 201 13.56 -5.52 -14.20
CA GLU A 201 12.21 -5.13 -13.71
C GLU A 201 11.29 -4.46 -14.77
N ASP A 202 11.79 -4.04 -15.93
CA ASP A 202 10.99 -3.30 -16.95
C ASP A 202 10.19 -4.22 -17.92
N ASP A 203 10.11 -5.53 -17.65
CA ASP A 203 9.39 -6.54 -18.47
C ASP A 203 8.21 -7.24 -17.72
N GLU A 204 7.92 -6.90 -16.45
CA GLU A 204 6.83 -7.54 -15.66
C GLU A 204 5.53 -6.70 -15.47
N GLU A 205 5.50 -5.40 -15.84
CA GLU A 205 4.34 -4.50 -15.59
C GLU A 205 3.35 -4.29 -16.79
N GLU A 206 3.31 -5.16 -17.82
CA GLU A 206 2.26 -5.07 -18.88
C GLU A 206 1.14 -6.14 -18.85
N ASP A 207 1.29 -7.25 -18.09
CA ASP A 207 0.48 -8.47 -18.33
C ASP A 207 -0.45 -8.98 -17.20
N GLU A 208 -0.73 -8.22 -16.12
CA GLU A 208 -1.74 -8.65 -15.10
C GLU A 208 -3.21 -8.66 -15.65
N HIS A 209 -3.42 -8.36 -16.94
CA HIS A 209 -4.66 -8.62 -17.67
C HIS A 209 -4.46 -9.45 -18.97
N GLY A 210 -3.25 -9.89 -19.28
CA GLY A 210 -2.88 -10.53 -20.56
C GLY A 210 -3.49 -11.90 -20.80
N ASP A 211 -3.66 -12.68 -19.73
CA ASP A 211 -3.89 -14.13 -19.78
C ASP A 211 -5.37 -14.56 -19.96
N THR A 212 -6.26 -13.65 -20.42
CA THR A 212 -7.66 -14.00 -20.73
C THR A 212 -7.75 -14.73 -22.08
N LEU A 213 -7.31 -16.00 -22.09
CA LEU A 213 -7.31 -16.85 -23.27
C LEU A 213 -8.73 -17.23 -23.72
N CYS A 214 -8.99 -17.15 -25.02
CA CYS A 214 -10.25 -17.60 -25.59
C CYS A 214 -10.43 -19.12 -25.44
N GLY A 215 -11.46 -19.55 -24.71
CA GLY A 215 -11.75 -20.97 -24.44
C GLY A 215 -12.12 -21.85 -25.65
N ALA A 216 -11.97 -21.35 -26.88
CA ALA A 216 -12.20 -22.08 -28.13
C ALA A 216 -11.01 -22.07 -29.10
N CYS A 217 -10.20 -21.00 -29.17
CA CYS A 217 -9.00 -20.94 -30.03
C CYS A 217 -7.68 -20.86 -29.25
N GLY A 218 -7.69 -20.40 -28.00
CA GLY A 218 -6.49 -20.25 -27.18
C GLY A 218 -5.74 -18.92 -27.37
N ASP A 219 -6.22 -18.03 -28.25
CA ASP A 219 -5.60 -16.71 -28.46
C ASP A 219 -5.95 -15.72 -27.33
N ASN A 220 -5.05 -14.75 -27.08
CA ASN A 220 -5.16 -13.71 -26.04
C ASN A 220 -6.29 -12.69 -26.31
N TYR A 221 -6.56 -11.86 -25.29
CA TYR A 221 -7.49 -10.75 -25.36
C TYR A 221 -7.01 -9.63 -26.30
N ALA A 222 -7.85 -9.24 -27.26
CA ALA A 222 -7.67 -8.07 -28.10
C ALA A 222 -8.85 -7.10 -27.91
N SER A 223 -8.54 -5.81 -27.73
CA SER A 223 -9.50 -4.77 -27.30
C SER A 223 -10.50 -4.32 -28.37
N ASP A 224 -10.26 -4.69 -29.64
CA ASP A 224 -11.14 -4.42 -30.78
C ASP A 224 -12.10 -5.59 -31.11
N GLU A 225 -11.97 -6.72 -30.40
CA GLU A 225 -12.80 -7.91 -30.62
C GLU A 225 -14.01 -8.01 -29.67
N PHE A 226 -15.09 -8.63 -30.17
CA PHE A 226 -16.26 -8.90 -29.34
C PHE A 226 -16.12 -10.22 -28.58
N TRP A 227 -16.27 -10.17 -27.25
CA TRP A 227 -16.16 -11.31 -26.34
C TRP A 227 -17.46 -11.61 -25.58
N ILE A 228 -17.66 -12.86 -25.18
CA ILE A 228 -18.80 -13.32 -24.37
C ILE A 228 -18.38 -14.40 -23.36
N CYS A 229 -18.82 -14.26 -22.11
CA CYS A 229 -18.57 -15.21 -21.02
C CYS A 229 -19.72 -16.24 -20.89
N CYS A 230 -19.41 -17.50 -20.61
CA CYS A 230 -20.37 -18.60 -20.48
C CYS A 230 -20.80 -18.85 -19.03
N ASP A 231 -22.10 -18.70 -18.72
CA ASP A 231 -22.71 -18.88 -17.38
C ASP A 231 -22.60 -20.30 -16.78
N LEU A 232 -21.96 -21.26 -17.46
CA LEU A 232 -21.81 -22.65 -17.00
C LEU A 232 -20.37 -23.10 -16.76
N CYS A 233 -19.39 -22.36 -17.26
CA CYS A 233 -17.97 -22.67 -17.07
C CYS A 233 -17.09 -21.42 -16.87
N GLU A 234 -17.68 -20.24 -16.86
CA GLU A 234 -17.05 -18.94 -16.57
C GLU A 234 -15.86 -18.59 -17.50
N LYS A 235 -15.73 -19.34 -18.61
CA LYS A 235 -14.74 -19.08 -19.66
C LYS A 235 -15.24 -18.03 -20.64
N TRP A 236 -14.29 -17.19 -21.07
CA TRP A 236 -14.44 -16.16 -22.08
C TRP A 236 -14.21 -16.70 -23.49
N PHE A 237 -14.96 -16.18 -24.46
CA PHE A 237 -14.90 -16.59 -25.86
C PHE A 237 -15.02 -15.40 -26.80
N HIS A 238 -14.16 -15.32 -27.83
CA HIS A 238 -14.44 -14.48 -28.99
C HIS A 238 -15.80 -14.87 -29.61
N GLY A 239 -16.67 -13.90 -29.86
CA GLY A 239 -17.97 -14.13 -30.49
C GLY A 239 -17.86 -14.81 -31.86
N LYS A 240 -16.79 -14.53 -32.62
CA LYS A 240 -16.47 -15.21 -33.89
C LYS A 240 -16.27 -16.73 -33.69
N CYS A 241 -15.55 -17.14 -32.64
CA CYS A 241 -15.25 -18.54 -32.33
C CYS A 241 -16.49 -19.34 -31.88
N VAL A 242 -17.49 -18.66 -31.32
CA VAL A 242 -18.75 -19.29 -30.85
C VAL A 242 -20.00 -18.93 -31.67
N LYS A 243 -19.83 -18.19 -32.78
CA LYS A 243 -20.90 -17.78 -33.70
C LYS A 243 -22.01 -16.95 -33.02
N ILE A 244 -21.58 -16.03 -32.16
CA ILE A 244 -22.40 -14.99 -31.53
C ILE A 244 -21.90 -13.61 -32.00
N THR A 245 -22.82 -12.78 -32.48
CA THR A 245 -22.55 -11.37 -32.82
C THR A 245 -23.00 -10.45 -31.67
N PRO A 246 -22.47 -9.22 -31.55
CA PRO A 246 -22.89 -8.26 -30.51
C PRO A 246 -24.42 -8.08 -30.42
N ALA A 247 -25.07 -7.79 -31.55
CA ALA A 247 -26.53 -7.63 -31.63
C ALA A 247 -27.33 -8.88 -31.21
N LYS A 248 -26.74 -10.08 -31.35
CA LYS A 248 -27.34 -11.33 -30.84
C LYS A 248 -27.13 -11.46 -29.34
N ALA A 249 -25.98 -11.03 -28.80
CA ALA A 249 -25.65 -11.09 -27.39
C ALA A 249 -26.53 -10.16 -26.53
N GLU A 250 -26.89 -8.97 -27.03
CA GLU A 250 -27.86 -8.05 -26.40
C GLU A 250 -29.18 -8.73 -25.97
N HIS A 251 -29.56 -9.81 -26.66
CA HIS A 251 -30.80 -10.53 -26.44
C HIS A 251 -30.61 -11.86 -25.68
N ILE A 252 -29.39 -12.21 -25.28
CA ILE A 252 -29.07 -13.44 -24.54
C ILE A 252 -28.98 -13.13 -23.05
N LYS A 253 -29.96 -13.62 -22.27
CA LYS A 253 -29.95 -13.50 -20.79
C LYS A 253 -28.99 -14.47 -20.08
N GLN A 254 -28.72 -15.61 -20.70
CA GLN A 254 -27.78 -16.63 -20.23
C GLN A 254 -27.16 -17.31 -21.45
N TYR A 255 -25.86 -17.18 -21.62
CA TYR A 255 -25.08 -17.76 -22.70
C TYR A 255 -24.43 -19.09 -22.26
N LYS A 256 -24.61 -20.12 -23.09
CA LYS A 256 -23.98 -21.43 -22.91
C LYS A 256 -23.09 -21.70 -24.11
N CYS A 257 -21.79 -21.90 -23.87
CA CYS A 257 -20.85 -22.21 -24.93
C CYS A 257 -21.17 -23.56 -25.61
N PRO A 258 -20.65 -23.82 -26.82
CA PRO A 258 -20.92 -25.08 -27.52
C PRO A 258 -20.60 -26.33 -26.69
N SER A 259 -19.48 -26.31 -25.94
CA SER A 259 -19.05 -27.40 -25.07
C SER A 259 -20.04 -27.66 -23.93
N CYS A 260 -20.52 -26.60 -23.26
CA CYS A 260 -21.52 -26.71 -22.18
C CYS A 260 -22.93 -26.99 -22.69
N SER A 261 -23.24 -26.64 -23.94
CA SER A 261 -24.53 -26.92 -24.58
C SER A 261 -24.63 -28.38 -25.05
N ASN A 262 -23.53 -28.97 -25.52
CA ASN A 262 -23.49 -30.36 -25.97
C ASN A 262 -23.30 -31.36 -24.81
N ASN A 263 -22.67 -30.95 -23.70
CA ASN A 263 -22.55 -31.79 -22.50
C ASN A 263 -23.87 -31.91 -21.73
N LYS A 264 -24.65 -32.94 -22.09
CA LYS A 264 -25.57 -33.58 -21.14
C LYS A 264 -24.74 -34.22 -20.03
N ARG A 265 -24.50 -33.49 -18.93
CA ARG A 265 -23.84 -34.04 -17.72
C ARG A 265 -24.55 -35.34 -17.29
N PRO A 266 -23.82 -36.45 -17.07
CA PRO A 266 -24.17 -37.36 -15.99
C PRO A 266 -23.96 -36.59 -14.68
N ARG A 267 -24.99 -36.55 -13.84
CA ARG A 267 -24.94 -35.94 -12.52
C ARG A 267 -24.12 -36.83 -11.56
N PRO A 268 -23.19 -36.23 -10.80
CA PRO A 268 -23.32 -36.25 -9.33
C PRO A 268 -23.89 -34.93 -8.78
#